data_AF-A0A7S1ZXY8-F1
#
_entry.id   AF-A0A7S1ZXY8-F1
#
_cell.length_a   1.000
_cell.length_b   1.000
_cell.length_c   1.000
_cell.angle_alpha   90.00
_cell.angle_beta   90.00
_cell.angle_gamma   90.00
#
_symmetry.space_group_name_H-M   'P 1'
#
loop_
_entity.id
_entity.type
_entity.pdbx_description
1 polymer ?
#
loop_
_entity_poly.entity_id
_entity_poly.type
_entity_poly.pdbx_seq_one_letter_code
_entity_poly.pdbx_strand_id
1 'polypeptide(L)'
;VFVNRVACAGLRHCILMAIDVMASPKPQEKKLRLLHGALNDVPQSVRFGVAGFISNAVFLTGYNLAVFNLEHLYPASTIYSAFYMCYIPVGHAIMSLIVFGWPDPYLPNLMSNAPIGMTAMALGTALTAYLSRIDFNETVEQFLADNFSSLGFEPPPPGDEKGEFYPSLLVMVVTGVWSYVLSVMVNSPKPEKKAEGKDL
;
A
#
# COMPACT_ATOMS: atom_id res chain seq x y z
N VAL A 1 -37.48 -18.95 23.19
CA VAL A 1 -36.56 -19.30 24.31
C VAL A 1 -35.21 -19.83 23.84
N PHE A 2 -35.13 -20.63 22.77
CA PHE A 2 -33.87 -21.21 22.27
C PHE A 2 -32.91 -20.18 21.63
N VAL A 3 -33.43 -19.18 20.91
CA VAL A 3 -32.63 -18.15 20.22
C VAL A 3 -31.88 -17.22 21.20
N ASN A 4 -32.46 -16.91 22.36
CA ASN A 4 -31.82 -16.07 23.38
C ASN A 4 -30.65 -16.77 24.10
N ARG A 5 -30.60 -18.11 24.12
CA ARG A 5 -29.50 -18.84 24.76
C ARG A 5 -28.26 -18.94 23.86
N VAL A 6 -28.44 -18.99 22.54
CA VAL A 6 -27.33 -19.04 21.57
C VAL A 6 -26.63 -17.67 21.46
N ALA A 7 -27.40 -16.57 21.48
CA ALA A 7 -26.85 -15.22 21.46
C ALA A 7 -26.02 -14.91 22.73
N CYS A 8 -26.48 -15.35 23.92
CA CYS A 8 -25.71 -15.19 25.17
C CYS A 8 -24.42 -16.02 25.19
N ALA A 9 -24.40 -17.20 24.58
CA ALA A 9 -23.19 -18.03 24.50
C ALA A 9 -22.13 -17.43 23.57
N GLY A 10 -22.54 -16.87 22.43
CA GLY A 10 -21.64 -16.17 21.50
C GLY A 10 -21.03 -14.92 22.12
N LEU A 11 -21.85 -14.10 22.79
CA LEU A 11 -21.38 -12.89 23.46
C LEU A 11 -20.39 -13.20 24.60
N ARG A 12 -20.64 -14.26 25.36
CA ARG A 12 -19.73 -14.71 26.42
C ARG A 12 -18.40 -15.21 25.86
N HIS A 13 -18.40 -15.86 24.69
CA HIS A 13 -17.17 -16.31 24.04
C HIS A 13 -16.35 -15.13 23.48
N CYS A 14 -17.00 -14.12 22.90
CA CYS A 14 -16.34 -12.89 22.47
C CYS A 14 -15.75 -12.09 23.64
N ILE A 15 -16.46 -12.01 24.77
CA ILE A 15 -15.97 -11.33 25.98
C ILE A 15 -14.79 -12.09 26.58
N LEU A 16 -14.83 -13.42 26.63
CA LEU A 16 -13.72 -14.22 27.13
C LEU A 16 -12.49 -14.16 26.21
N MET A 17 -12.65 -14.14 24.88
CA MET A 17 -11.53 -13.88 23.97
C MET A 17 -10.95 -12.47 24.15
N ALA A 18 -11.78 -11.46 24.36
CA ALA A 18 -11.30 -10.10 24.63
C ALA A 18 -10.53 -10.02 25.96
N ILE A 19 -10.98 -10.74 26.99
CA ILE A 19 -10.29 -10.82 28.29
C ILE A 19 -8.97 -11.60 28.16
N ASP A 20 -8.92 -12.71 27.43
CA ASP A 20 -7.69 -13.47 27.20
C ASP A 20 -6.67 -12.71 26.34
N VAL A 21 -7.13 -11.91 25.37
CA VAL A 21 -6.27 -11.00 24.59
C VAL A 21 -5.71 -9.88 25.48
N MET A 22 -6.50 -9.37 26.43
CA MET A 22 -6.05 -8.34 27.36
C MET A 22 -5.22 -8.88 28.54
N ALA A 23 -5.37 -10.16 28.88
CA ALA A 23 -4.62 -10.84 29.93
C ALA A 23 -3.32 -11.50 29.42
N SER A 24 -3.10 -11.50 28.10
CA SER A 24 -1.83 -11.93 27.53
C SER A 24 -0.71 -11.01 28.03
N PRO A 25 0.38 -11.55 28.60
CA PRO A 25 1.52 -10.73 28.99
C PRO A 25 1.93 -9.90 27.77
N LYS A 26 2.01 -8.56 27.95
CA LYS A 26 2.45 -7.65 26.87
C LYS A 26 3.71 -8.28 26.26
N PRO A 27 3.69 -8.66 24.97
CA PRO A 27 4.86 -9.25 24.34
C PRO A 27 6.01 -8.28 24.59
N GLN A 28 7.13 -8.78 25.15
CA GLN A 28 8.31 -7.95 25.35
C GLN A 28 8.57 -7.21 24.05
N GLU A 29 8.45 -5.88 24.05
CA GLU A 29 8.62 -5.05 22.87
C GLU A 29 10.06 -5.27 22.39
N LYS A 30 10.19 -6.12 21.37
CA LYS A 30 11.47 -6.41 20.75
C LYS A 30 11.95 -5.08 20.17
N LYS A 31 12.97 -4.47 20.77
CA LYS A 31 13.53 -3.19 20.30
C LYS A 31 13.75 -3.28 18.79
N LEU A 32 13.20 -2.31 18.07
CA LEU A 32 13.28 -2.29 16.61
C LEU A 32 14.75 -2.09 16.21
N ARG A 33 15.19 -2.87 15.22
CA ARG A 33 16.50 -2.69 14.59
C ARG A 33 16.48 -1.48 13.66
N LEU A 34 16.40 -0.30 14.24
CA LEU A 34 16.45 0.97 13.51
C LEU A 34 17.89 1.31 13.13
N LEU A 35 18.07 2.33 12.28
CA LEU A 35 19.37 2.84 11.84
C LEU A 35 20.31 3.13 13.01
N HIS A 36 19.76 3.68 14.10
CA HIS A 36 20.48 3.97 15.31
C HIS A 36 19.62 3.70 16.54
N GLY A 37 20.23 3.22 17.62
CA GLY A 37 19.52 2.85 18.86
C GLY A 37 18.66 3.99 19.42
N ALA A 38 19.17 5.23 19.36
CA ALA A 38 18.48 6.45 19.81
C ALA A 38 17.14 6.71 19.10
N LEU A 39 16.92 6.15 17.91
CA LEU A 39 15.62 6.27 17.23
C LEU A 39 14.52 5.51 17.97
N ASN A 40 14.84 4.53 18.82
CA ASN A 40 13.83 3.86 19.63
C ASN A 40 13.23 4.79 20.69
N ASP A 41 13.95 5.84 21.07
CA ASP A 41 13.48 6.84 22.06
C ASP A 41 12.62 7.94 21.39
N VAL A 42 12.57 7.97 20.05
CA VAL A 42 11.78 8.94 19.29
C VAL A 42 10.39 8.37 18.98
N PRO A 43 9.29 9.13 19.20
CA PRO A 43 7.95 8.68 18.83
C PRO A 43 7.84 8.29 17.35
N GLN A 44 7.12 7.20 17.06
CA GLN A 44 7.00 6.67 15.70
C GLN A 44 6.41 7.70 14.72
N SER A 45 5.47 8.53 15.16
CA SER A 45 4.89 9.62 14.36
C SER A 45 5.94 10.65 13.89
N VAL A 46 6.88 11.00 14.78
CA VAL A 46 8.00 11.90 14.44
C VAL A 46 8.94 11.21 13.46
N ARG A 47 9.26 9.93 13.68
CA ARG A 47 10.09 9.13 12.77
C ARG A 47 9.47 9.01 11.39
N PHE A 48 8.15 8.83 11.30
CA PHE A 48 7.41 8.86 10.03
C PHE A 48 7.55 10.19 9.31
N GLY A 49 7.37 11.31 10.01
CA GLY A 49 7.53 12.64 9.43
C GLY A 49 8.93 12.87 8.87
N VAL A 50 9.96 12.51 9.64
CA VAL A 50 11.36 12.61 9.23
C VAL A 50 11.67 11.68 8.05
N ALA A 51 11.22 10.43 8.10
CA ALA A 51 11.40 9.48 7.01
C ALA A 51 10.71 9.94 5.72
N GLY A 52 9.50 10.49 5.82
CA GLY A 52 8.78 11.08 4.70
C GLY A 52 9.50 12.29 4.11
N PHE A 53 10.03 13.18 4.95
CA PHE A 53 10.82 14.33 4.49
C PHE A 53 12.09 13.89 3.75
N ILE A 54 12.88 12.98 4.35
CA ILE A 54 14.10 12.45 3.74
C ILE A 54 13.77 11.72 2.43
N SER A 55 12.75 10.86 2.44
CA SER A 55 12.28 10.14 1.25
C SER A 55 11.92 11.11 0.12
N ASN A 56 11.13 12.14 0.40
CA ASN A 56 10.77 13.15 -0.62
C ASN A 56 11.97 13.95 -1.11
N ALA A 57 12.89 14.35 -0.23
CA ALA A 57 14.09 15.08 -0.62
C ALA A 57 14.97 14.24 -1.56
N VAL A 58 15.18 12.97 -1.24
CA VAL A 58 15.94 12.03 -2.08
C VAL A 58 15.22 11.81 -3.41
N PHE A 59 13.90 11.59 -3.37
CA PHE A 59 13.09 11.39 -4.57
C PHE A 59 13.16 12.60 -5.51
N LEU A 60 12.86 13.80 -5.02
CA LEU A 60 12.85 15.02 -5.81
C LEU A 60 14.24 15.33 -6.37
N THR A 61 15.29 15.21 -5.56
CA THR A 61 16.66 15.46 -6.02
C THR A 61 17.06 14.46 -7.11
N GLY A 62 16.80 13.17 -6.88
CA GLY A 62 17.14 12.12 -7.84
C GLY A 62 16.31 12.19 -9.13
N TYR A 63 15.02 12.49 -9.03
CA TYR A 63 14.15 12.63 -10.19
C TYR A 63 14.54 13.84 -11.03
N ASN A 64 14.78 15.01 -10.42
CA ASN A 64 15.23 16.19 -11.16
C ASN A 64 16.59 15.96 -11.82
N LEU A 65 17.50 15.25 -11.15
CA LEU A 65 18.77 14.85 -11.76
C LEU A 65 18.53 13.90 -12.95
N ALA A 66 17.62 12.94 -12.83
CA ALA A 66 17.29 12.03 -13.93
C ALA A 66 16.68 12.78 -15.12
N VAL A 67 15.74 13.70 -14.89
CA VAL A 67 15.15 14.57 -15.93
C VAL A 67 16.24 15.40 -16.60
N PHE A 68 17.06 16.12 -15.84
CA PHE A 68 18.15 16.94 -16.38
C PHE A 68 19.09 16.16 -17.31
N ASN A 69 19.34 14.88 -17.01
CA ASN A 69 20.23 14.06 -17.82
C ASN A 69 19.53 13.30 -18.96
N LEU A 70 18.21 13.08 -18.92
CA LEU A 70 17.51 12.15 -19.81
C LEU A 70 16.35 12.77 -20.60
N GLU A 71 15.93 14.01 -20.29
CA GLU A 71 14.78 14.67 -20.93
C GLU A 71 14.93 14.81 -22.45
N HIS A 72 16.17 14.87 -22.94
CA HIS A 72 16.48 14.94 -24.37
C HIS A 72 16.28 13.60 -25.10
N LEU A 73 16.21 12.48 -24.37
CA LEU A 73 16.07 11.13 -24.93
C LEU A 73 14.68 10.54 -24.74
N TYR A 74 14.02 10.88 -23.63
CA TYR A 74 12.78 10.23 -23.22
C TYR A 74 11.75 11.25 -22.71
N PRO A 75 10.45 11.00 -22.92
CA PRO A 75 9.39 11.78 -22.28
C PRO A 75 9.49 11.73 -20.75
N ALA A 76 9.11 12.83 -20.08
CA ALA A 76 9.16 12.95 -18.62
C ALA A 76 8.41 11.81 -17.91
N SER A 77 7.28 11.35 -18.45
CA SER A 77 6.51 10.23 -17.89
C SER A 77 7.28 8.91 -17.89
N THR A 78 8.10 8.65 -18.92
CA THR A 78 8.96 7.46 -19.00
C THR A 78 10.10 7.54 -17.99
N ILE A 79 10.75 8.70 -17.89
CA ILE A 79 11.81 8.96 -16.90
C ILE A 79 11.26 8.78 -15.48
N TYR A 80 10.08 9.36 -15.21
CA TYR A 80 9.40 9.23 -13.92
C TYR A 80 9.16 7.77 -13.57
N SER A 81 8.58 7.00 -14.49
CA SER A 81 8.23 5.59 -14.25
C SER A 81 9.48 4.74 -13.96
N ALA A 82 10.53 4.91 -14.77
CA ALA A 82 11.79 4.18 -14.60
C ALA A 82 12.50 4.58 -13.29
N PHE A 83 12.59 5.87 -13.00
CA PHE A 83 13.18 6.36 -11.76
C PHE A 83 12.40 5.85 -10.54
N TYR A 84 11.08 5.91 -10.58
CA TYR A 84 10.21 5.45 -9.50
C TYR A 84 10.38 3.95 -9.23
N MET A 85 10.49 3.12 -10.28
CA MET A 85 10.81 1.69 -10.12
C MET A 85 12.12 1.46 -9.36
N CYS A 86 13.17 2.22 -9.69
CA CYS A 86 14.45 2.14 -9.00
C CYS A 86 14.39 2.71 -7.57
N TYR A 87 13.52 3.69 -7.34
CA TYR A 87 13.39 4.37 -6.06
C TYR A 87 12.62 3.55 -5.01
N ILE A 88 11.65 2.72 -5.41
CA ILE A 88 10.81 1.95 -4.48
C ILE A 88 11.63 1.17 -3.42
N PRO A 89 12.68 0.39 -3.78
CA PRO A 89 13.51 -0.30 -2.79
C PRO A 89 14.24 0.66 -1.84
N VAL A 90 14.64 1.84 -2.33
CA VAL A 90 15.32 2.87 -1.55
C VAL A 90 14.36 3.52 -0.56
N GLY A 91 13.18 3.92 -1.02
CA GLY A 91 12.11 4.45 -0.18
C GLY A 91 11.70 3.45 0.91
N HIS A 92 11.58 2.17 0.54
CA HIS A 92 11.31 1.10 1.51
C HIS A 92 12.43 0.97 2.55
N ALA A 93 13.70 0.99 2.12
CA ALA A 93 14.85 0.93 3.03
C ALA A 93 14.88 2.12 4.00
N ILE A 94 14.60 3.34 3.54
CA ILE A 94 14.50 4.53 4.40
C ILE A 94 13.42 4.33 5.47
N MET A 95 12.24 3.84 5.08
CA MET A 95 11.14 3.59 6.01
C MET A 95 11.45 2.46 7.01
N SER A 96 12.08 1.37 6.57
CA SER A 96 12.52 0.29 7.48
C SER A 96 13.59 0.77 8.46
N LEU A 97 14.59 1.52 7.98
CA LEU A 97 15.69 1.99 8.82
C LEU A 97 15.24 3.03 9.85
N ILE A 98 14.31 3.91 9.50
CA ILE A 98 13.92 5.02 10.37
C ILE A 98 12.69 4.69 11.22
N VAL A 99 11.71 3.96 10.69
CA VAL A 99 10.38 3.83 11.32
C VAL A 99 10.12 2.42 11.84
N PHE A 100 10.19 1.42 10.97
CA PHE A 100 9.63 0.09 11.25
C PHE A 100 10.65 -0.93 11.76
N GLY A 101 11.93 -0.59 11.73
CA GLY A 101 13.01 -1.53 11.98
C GLY A 101 13.36 -2.35 10.75
N TRP A 102 14.62 -2.75 10.67
CA TRP A 102 15.13 -3.62 9.64
C TRP A 102 14.62 -5.06 9.87
N PRO A 103 13.82 -5.64 8.96
CA PRO A 103 13.43 -7.04 9.07
C PRO A 103 14.64 -7.94 8.79
N ASP A 104 14.83 -8.97 9.62
CA ASP A 104 15.83 -10.01 9.38
C ASP A 104 15.13 -11.32 8.97
N PRO A 105 15.43 -11.89 7.78
CA PRO A 105 16.29 -11.37 6.72
C PRO A 105 15.56 -10.41 5.76
N TYR A 106 16.13 -9.22 5.49
CA TYR A 106 15.49 -8.17 4.68
C TYR A 106 15.33 -8.57 3.22
N LEU A 107 16.42 -9.00 2.59
CA LEU A 107 16.44 -9.25 1.15
C LEU A 107 15.45 -10.36 0.73
N PRO A 108 15.36 -11.50 1.43
CA PRO A 108 14.33 -12.51 1.12
C PRO A 108 12.90 -12.00 1.31
N ASN A 109 12.64 -11.19 2.35
CA ASN A 109 11.31 -10.61 2.60
C ASN A 109 10.95 -9.51 1.58
N LEU A 110 11.93 -8.73 1.14
CA LEU A 110 11.72 -7.75 0.07
C LEU A 110 11.49 -8.46 -1.26
N MET A 111 12.29 -9.46 -1.58
CA MET A 111 12.20 -10.22 -2.83
C MET A 111 10.96 -11.11 -2.91
N SER A 112 10.41 -11.57 -1.78
CA SER A 112 9.13 -12.29 -1.76
C SER A 112 7.94 -11.37 -2.07
N ASN A 113 8.04 -10.08 -1.72
CA ASN A 113 7.00 -9.09 -1.94
C ASN A 113 7.22 -8.22 -3.19
N ALA A 114 8.44 -8.16 -3.73
CA ALA A 114 8.76 -7.38 -4.92
C ALA A 114 7.92 -7.75 -6.15
N PRO A 115 7.64 -9.04 -6.45
CA PRO A 115 6.72 -9.40 -7.53
C PRO A 115 5.29 -8.86 -7.33
N ILE A 116 4.82 -8.75 -6.08
CA ILE A 116 3.52 -8.18 -5.77
C ILE A 116 3.50 -6.70 -6.17
N GLY A 117 4.52 -5.94 -5.75
CA GLY A 117 4.66 -4.53 -6.11
C GLY A 117 4.81 -4.31 -7.62
N MET A 118 5.63 -5.12 -8.31
CA MET A 118 5.83 -5.01 -9.76
C MET A 118 4.56 -5.33 -10.55
N THR A 119 3.82 -6.37 -10.17
CA THR A 119 2.55 -6.72 -10.84
C THR A 119 1.47 -5.69 -10.57
N ALA A 120 1.40 -5.14 -9.36
CA ALA A 120 0.49 -4.04 -9.04
C ALA A 120 0.80 -2.78 -9.86
N MET A 121 2.08 -2.44 -10.02
CA MET A 121 2.51 -1.32 -10.87
C MET A 121 2.16 -1.58 -12.34
N ALA A 122 2.50 -2.74 -12.89
CA ALA A 122 2.19 -3.08 -14.28
C ALA A 122 0.68 -3.05 -14.55
N LEU A 123 -0.12 -3.59 -13.63
CA LEU A 123 -1.58 -3.54 -13.69
C LEU A 123 -2.08 -2.08 -13.64
N GLY A 124 -1.55 -1.28 -12.71
CA GLY A 124 -1.91 0.13 -12.59
C GLY A 124 -1.60 0.91 -13.87
N THR A 125 -0.40 0.77 -14.42
CA THR A 125 0.00 1.43 -15.67
C THR A 125 -0.89 1.00 -16.84
N ALA A 126 -1.16 -0.29 -16.99
CA ALA A 126 -2.02 -0.80 -18.06
C ALA A 126 -3.46 -0.29 -17.92
N LEU A 127 -3.98 -0.25 -16.69
CA LEU A 127 -5.32 0.25 -16.40
C LEU A 127 -5.42 1.76 -16.63
N THR A 128 -4.46 2.55 -16.16
CA THR A 128 -4.39 3.99 -16.46
C THR A 128 -4.41 4.22 -17.97
N ALA A 129 -3.54 3.54 -18.72
CA ALA A 129 -3.50 3.67 -20.17
C ALA A 129 -4.81 3.27 -20.86
N TYR A 130 -5.52 2.26 -20.34
CA TYR A 130 -6.84 1.88 -20.83
C TYR A 130 -7.91 2.93 -20.52
N LEU A 131 -7.96 3.43 -19.28
CA LEU A 131 -8.94 4.43 -18.84
C LEU A 131 -8.76 5.77 -19.56
N SER A 132 -7.51 6.17 -19.83
CA SER A 132 -7.21 7.36 -20.63
C SER A 132 -7.65 7.21 -22.09
N ARG A 133 -7.65 5.99 -22.66
CA ARG A 133 -8.09 5.76 -24.06
C ARG A 133 -9.59 5.85 -24.25
N ILE A 134 -10.38 5.60 -23.20
CA ILE A 134 -11.84 5.63 -23.25
C ILE A 134 -12.41 6.93 -22.68
N ASP A 135 -11.57 7.94 -22.43
CA ASP A 135 -11.95 9.21 -21.80
C ASP A 135 -12.81 8.99 -20.54
N PHE A 136 -12.38 8.03 -19.70
CA PHE A 136 -13.16 7.59 -18.54
C PHE A 136 -13.49 8.75 -17.59
N ASN A 137 -12.57 9.70 -17.45
CA ASN A 137 -12.78 10.88 -16.60
C ASN A 137 -13.99 11.70 -17.08
N GLU A 138 -14.05 12.02 -18.37
CA GLU A 138 -15.16 12.76 -18.99
C GLU A 138 -16.47 11.96 -18.87
N THR A 139 -16.41 10.64 -19.06
CA THR A 139 -17.58 9.75 -18.91
C THR A 139 -18.17 9.81 -17.51
N VAL A 140 -17.32 9.79 -16.47
CA VAL A 140 -17.76 9.86 -15.07
C VAL A 140 -18.29 11.24 -14.73
N GLU A 141 -17.62 12.31 -15.16
CA GLU A 141 -18.07 13.68 -14.93
C GLU A 141 -19.43 13.93 -15.58
N GLN A 142 -19.62 13.46 -16.81
CA GLN A 142 -20.90 13.56 -17.50
C GLN A 142 -22.00 12.76 -16.80
N PHE A 143 -21.70 11.53 -16.36
CA PHE A 143 -22.64 10.75 -15.56
C PHE A 143 -23.03 11.45 -14.25
N LEU A 144 -22.07 12.08 -13.57
CA LEU A 144 -22.34 12.82 -12.33
C LEU A 144 -23.18 14.07 -12.59
N ALA A 145 -22.90 14.82 -13.65
CA ALA A 145 -23.72 15.96 -14.05
C ALA A 145 -25.17 15.52 -14.36
N ASP A 146 -25.35 14.44 -15.11
CA ASP A 146 -26.67 13.97 -15.53
C ASP A 146 -27.54 13.48 -14.37
N ASN A 147 -26.93 12.80 -13.37
CA ASN A 147 -27.67 12.15 -12.28
C ASN A 147 -27.68 12.97 -10.98
N PHE A 148 -26.71 13.87 -10.79
CA PHE A 148 -26.51 14.62 -9.54
C PHE A 148 -26.37 16.13 -9.75
N SER A 149 -26.87 16.67 -10.87
CA SER A 149 -26.94 18.12 -11.12
C SER A 149 -27.54 18.92 -9.95
N SER A 150 -28.49 18.34 -9.20
CA SER A 150 -29.10 18.96 -8.02
C SER A 150 -28.14 19.14 -6.82
N LEU A 151 -27.00 18.47 -6.81
CA LEU A 151 -25.93 18.60 -5.82
C LEU A 151 -24.81 19.56 -6.26
N GLY A 152 -24.97 20.23 -7.41
CA GLY A 152 -24.01 21.22 -7.93
C GLY A 152 -22.89 20.65 -8.80
N PHE A 153 -23.07 19.44 -9.36
CA PHE A 153 -22.16 18.93 -10.39
C PHE A 153 -22.51 19.55 -11.75
N GLU A 154 -21.57 20.29 -12.32
CA GLU A 154 -21.69 20.92 -13.63
C GLU A 154 -20.93 20.09 -14.69
N PRO A 155 -21.40 20.08 -15.95
CA PRO A 155 -20.68 19.43 -17.03
C PRO A 155 -19.32 20.10 -17.27
N PRO A 156 -18.29 19.33 -17.63
CA PRO A 156 -16.95 19.88 -17.80
C PRO A 156 -16.92 20.93 -18.94
N PRO A 157 -16.22 22.06 -18.75
CA PRO A 157 -16.04 23.05 -19.81
C PRO A 157 -15.32 22.44 -21.02
N PRO A 158 -15.74 22.75 -22.26
CA PRO A 158 -15.03 22.29 -23.44
C PRO A 158 -13.63 22.89 -23.48
N GLY A 159 -12.60 22.05 -23.34
CA GLY A 159 -11.19 22.44 -23.43
C GLY A 159 -10.44 22.58 -22.10
N ASP A 160 -11.07 22.25 -20.98
CA ASP A 160 -10.33 22.15 -19.70
C ASP A 160 -9.35 20.97 -19.73
N GLU A 161 -8.23 21.10 -19.00
CA GLU A 161 -7.24 20.03 -18.86
C GLU A 161 -7.93 18.76 -18.37
N LYS A 162 -7.80 17.66 -19.14
CA LYS A 162 -8.39 16.36 -18.81
C LYS A 162 -7.89 15.94 -17.43
N GLY A 163 -8.75 16.04 -16.42
CA GLY A 163 -8.46 15.55 -15.08
C GLY A 163 -8.17 14.05 -15.11
N GLU A 164 -7.26 13.59 -14.26
CA GLU A 164 -6.99 12.16 -14.07
C GLU A 164 -7.52 11.65 -12.72
N PHE A 165 -8.42 12.40 -12.08
CA PHE A 165 -8.85 12.13 -10.71
C PHE A 165 -9.62 10.80 -10.58
N TYR A 166 -10.70 10.62 -11.34
CA TYR A 166 -11.50 9.39 -11.28
C TYR A 166 -10.73 8.15 -11.76
N PRO A 167 -9.96 8.22 -12.87
CA PRO A 167 -9.06 7.13 -13.24
C PRO A 167 -8.06 6.76 -12.14
N SER A 168 -7.45 7.74 -11.47
CA SER A 168 -6.49 7.52 -10.39
C SER A 168 -7.13 6.83 -9.18
N LEU A 169 -8.36 7.21 -8.80
CA LEU A 169 -9.10 6.54 -7.72
C LEU A 169 -9.38 5.08 -8.05
N LEU A 170 -9.85 4.79 -9.26
CA LEU A 170 -10.15 3.42 -9.68
C LEU A 170 -8.87 2.56 -9.72
N VAL A 171 -7.79 3.11 -10.28
CA VAL A 171 -6.48 2.45 -10.31
C VAL A 171 -6.00 2.13 -8.91
N MET A 172 -6.07 3.09 -7.97
CA MET A 172 -5.68 2.90 -6.58
C MET A 172 -6.45 1.74 -5.92
N VAL A 173 -7.77 1.67 -6.12
CA VAL A 173 -8.60 0.58 -5.58
C VAL A 173 -8.19 -0.76 -6.17
N VAL A 174 -8.07 -0.86 -7.50
CA VAL A 174 -7.73 -2.11 -8.19
C VAL A 174 -6.34 -2.60 -7.78
N THR A 175 -5.32 -1.73 -7.80
CA THR A 175 -3.96 -2.10 -7.40
C THR A 175 -3.86 -2.42 -5.91
N GLY A 176 -4.66 -1.77 -5.06
CA GLY A 176 -4.75 -2.04 -3.63
C GLY A 176 -5.33 -3.42 -3.35
N VAL A 177 -6.47 -3.75 -3.97
CA VAL A 177 -7.09 -5.09 -3.85
C VAL A 177 -6.16 -6.17 -4.37
N TRP A 178 -5.52 -5.96 -5.53
CA TRP A 178 -4.55 -6.88 -6.11
C TRP A 178 -3.38 -7.15 -5.16
N SER A 179 -2.79 -6.09 -4.62
CA SER A 179 -1.67 -6.19 -3.67
C SER A 179 -2.07 -6.92 -2.40
N TYR A 180 -3.28 -6.67 -1.88
CA TYR A 180 -3.81 -7.36 -0.71
C TYR A 180 -3.96 -8.87 -0.95
N VAL A 181 -4.64 -9.26 -2.03
CA VAL A 181 -4.89 -10.69 -2.35
C VAL A 181 -3.57 -11.44 -2.49
N LEU A 182 -2.61 -10.91 -3.25
CA LEU A 182 -1.30 -11.55 -3.40
C LEU A 182 -0.52 -11.59 -2.08
N SER A 183 -0.60 -10.54 -1.26
CA SER A 183 0.06 -10.53 0.05
C SER A 183 -0.48 -11.62 0.96
N VAL A 184 -1.79 -11.84 0.97
CA VAL A 184 -2.42 -12.95 1.70
C VAL A 184 -1.95 -14.29 1.13
N MET A 185 -2.00 -14.48 -0.19
CA MET A 185 -1.60 -15.75 -0.82
C MET A 185 -0.12 -16.11 -0.56
N VAL A 186 0.78 -15.12 -0.54
CA VAL A 186 2.21 -15.33 -0.37
C VAL A 186 2.62 -15.43 1.10
N ASN A 187 2.04 -14.59 1.96
CA ASN A 187 2.49 -14.43 3.35
C ASN A 187 1.62 -15.13 4.39
N SER A 188 0.46 -15.71 4.01
CA SER A 188 -0.35 -16.46 4.97
C SER A 188 0.40 -17.70 5.49
N PRO A 189 0.35 -17.98 6.81
CA PRO A 189 0.96 -19.17 7.38
C PRO A 189 0.31 -20.42 6.76
N LYS A 190 1.14 -21.30 6.19
CA LYS A 190 0.66 -22.56 5.63
C LYS A 190 0.14 -23.44 6.78
N PRO A 191 -1.04 -24.07 6.65
CA PRO A 191 -1.49 -25.00 7.66
C PRO A 191 -0.47 -26.13 7.79
N GLU A 192 0.05 -26.35 9.01
CA GLU A 192 0.93 -27.47 9.29
C GLU A 192 0.20 -28.76 8.93
N LYS A 193 0.73 -29.51 7.96
CA LYS A 193 0.30 -30.89 7.75
C LYS A 193 0.68 -31.64 9.03
N LYS A 194 -0.31 -31.97 9.86
CA LYS A 194 -0.15 -32.99 10.90
C LYS A 194 0.51 -34.20 10.24
N ALA A 195 1.70 -34.55 10.69
CA ALA A 195 2.35 -35.79 10.31
C ALA A 195 1.41 -36.93 10.72
N GLU A 196 0.71 -37.53 9.75
CA GLU A 196 -0.03 -38.77 9.99
C GLU A 196 0.97 -39.85 10.40
N GLY A 197 0.58 -40.56 11.45
CA GLY A 197 1.41 -41.46 12.24
C GLY A 197 2.21 -42.46 11.42
N LYS A 198 3.51 -42.51 11.70
CA LYS A 198 4.22 -43.79 11.75
C LYS A 198 4.19 -44.23 13.22
N ASP A 199 3.11 -44.88 13.61
CA ASP A 199 3.14 -45.75 14.78
C ASP A 199 3.92 -47.01 14.38
N LEU A 200 4.99 -47.27 15.13
CA LEU A 200 5.83 -48.46 15.10
C LEU A 200 5.11 -49.64 15.76
#